data_AF-A0AAJ2JS60-F1
#
_entry.id   AF-A0AAJ2JS60-F1
#
_cell.length_a   1.000
_cell.length_b   1.000
_cell.length_c   1.000
_cell.angle_alpha   90.00
_cell.angle_beta   90.00
_cell.angle_gamma   90.00
#
_symmetry.space_group_name_H-M   'P 1'
#
loop_
_entity.id
_entity.type
_entity.pdbx_description
1 polymer ?
#
loop_
_entity_poly.entity_id
_entity_poly.type
_entity_poly.pdbx_seq_one_letter_code
_entity_poly.pdbx_strand_id
1 'polypeptide(L)'
;MNMNPFKVSISDEEIEELKQRLRMTRWPDEIPGAKWDYGIPITYMKDIVQYWLYDFDWRKVERRINSFSNYKATIDGRDIHFVYEKGKGMEMSEAERAFLTCGDQWYREEGGYAHLLGTKPQTAAYGLHDSPVGLAAFILEKWYYWTVTEKGEPLNHFSKDDLLANVSIYWFTQTINAANRYYYEGRHIKWPGEGETCPVPHGVSLTKTQPHERPPREYVERLFPNILQWQELNAGGHFVALEQPGLVAESIRSFFNKIFR
;
A
#
# COMPACT_ATOMS: atom_id res chain seq x y z
N MET A 1 -26.42 -7.13 5.17
CA MET A 1 -25.49 -6.15 4.57
C MET A 1 -25.64 -6.25 3.06
N ASN A 2 -26.05 -5.17 2.40
CA ASN A 2 -26.33 -5.22 0.96
C ASN A 2 -25.04 -4.94 0.19
N MET A 3 -24.63 -5.89 -0.65
CA MET A 3 -23.49 -5.74 -1.56
C MET A 3 -23.96 -5.06 -2.84
N ASN A 4 -23.80 -3.75 -2.94
CA ASN A 4 -24.20 -2.98 -4.11
C ASN A 4 -23.08 -3.09 -5.17
N PRO A 5 -23.34 -3.60 -6.39
CA PRO A 5 -22.32 -3.63 -7.44
C PRO A 5 -21.78 -2.24 -7.73
N PHE A 6 -20.47 -2.12 -7.86
CA PHE A 6 -19.77 -0.86 -8.11
C PHE A 6 -18.92 -0.95 -9.37
N LYS A 7 -18.73 0.17 -10.05
CA LYS A 7 -17.73 0.34 -11.10
C LYS A 7 -16.98 1.63 -10.88
N VAL A 8 -15.66 1.60 -11.06
CA VAL A 8 -14.85 2.81 -11.17
C VAL A 8 -15.21 3.47 -12.49
N SER A 9 -15.54 4.75 -12.45
CA SER A 9 -15.84 5.55 -13.63
C SER A 9 -15.46 6.98 -13.35
N ILE A 10 -14.25 7.36 -13.77
CA ILE A 10 -13.75 8.74 -13.69
C ILE A 10 -14.22 9.49 -14.95
N SER A 11 -14.52 10.78 -14.86
CA SER A 11 -14.92 11.58 -16.01
C SER A 11 -13.71 11.93 -16.90
N ASP A 12 -13.92 12.26 -18.18
CA ASP A 12 -12.81 12.70 -19.04
C ASP A 12 -12.33 14.11 -18.63
N GLU A 13 -13.22 14.92 -18.04
CA GLU A 13 -12.92 16.21 -17.45
C GLU A 13 -11.97 16.10 -16.24
N GLU A 14 -12.18 15.14 -15.33
CA GLU A 14 -11.27 14.87 -14.20
C GLU A 14 -9.87 14.44 -14.68
N ILE A 15 -9.81 13.64 -15.75
CA ILE A 15 -8.56 13.19 -16.36
C ILE A 15 -7.82 14.35 -17.03
N GLU A 16 -8.53 15.25 -17.71
CA GLU A 16 -7.91 16.42 -18.34
C GLU A 16 -7.58 17.53 -17.32
N GLU A 17 -8.31 17.68 -16.21
CA GLU A 17 -7.90 18.54 -15.08
C GLU A 17 -6.57 18.08 -14.49
N LEU A 18 -6.41 16.77 -14.24
CA LEU A 18 -5.14 16.16 -13.84
C LEU A 18 -4.02 16.52 -14.83
N LYS A 19 -4.27 16.38 -16.14
CA LYS A 19 -3.27 16.72 -17.17
C LYS A 19 -2.97 18.22 -17.22
N GLN A 20 -3.95 19.11 -17.01
CA GLN A 20 -3.71 20.56 -16.92
C GLN A 20 -2.83 20.90 -15.71
N ARG A 21 -3.13 20.37 -14.53
CA ARG A 21 -2.31 20.54 -13.31
C ARG A 21 -0.89 20.03 -13.50
N LEU A 22 -0.71 18.86 -14.11
CA LEU A 22 0.60 18.29 -14.46
C LEU A 22 1.40 19.21 -15.41
N ARG A 23 0.77 19.73 -16.48
CA ARG A 23 1.42 20.69 -17.40
C ARG A 23 1.81 22.01 -16.72
N MET A 24 1.08 22.41 -15.68
CA MET A 24 1.31 23.66 -14.92
C MET A 24 2.23 23.49 -13.69
N THR A 25 2.93 22.36 -13.56
CA THR A 25 3.80 22.06 -12.40
C THR A 25 4.92 23.09 -12.23
N ARG A 26 4.89 23.82 -11.11
CA ARG A 26 6.03 24.62 -10.64
C ARG A 26 7.01 23.74 -9.87
N TRP A 27 8.09 23.34 -10.54
CA TRP A 27 9.15 22.51 -10.01
C TRP A 27 9.97 23.20 -8.90
N PRO A 28 10.45 22.46 -7.88
CA PRO A 28 11.41 22.95 -6.89
C PRO A 28 12.84 22.98 -7.47
N ASP A 29 13.80 23.43 -6.66
CA ASP A 29 15.23 23.19 -6.81
C ASP A 29 15.66 21.82 -6.26
N GLU A 30 16.91 21.41 -6.53
CA GLU A 30 17.52 20.15 -6.09
C GLU A 30 19.01 20.37 -5.79
N ILE A 31 19.54 19.72 -4.75
CA ILE A 31 20.97 19.76 -4.42
C ILE A 31 21.74 18.85 -5.40
N PRO A 32 22.68 19.39 -6.22
CA PRO A 32 23.37 18.59 -7.23
C PRO A 32 24.12 17.40 -6.64
N GLY A 33 23.79 16.20 -7.12
CA GLY A 33 24.43 14.95 -6.71
C GLY A 33 23.85 14.28 -5.46
N ALA A 34 22.82 14.85 -4.81
CA ALA A 34 22.14 14.25 -3.66
C ALA A 34 21.40 12.94 -4.00
N LYS A 35 21.08 12.70 -5.28
CA LYS A 35 20.32 11.52 -5.74
C LYS A 35 19.03 11.35 -4.92
N TRP A 36 18.82 10.16 -4.35
CA TRP A 36 17.67 9.83 -3.52
C TRP A 36 17.82 10.29 -2.06
N ASP A 37 19.01 10.67 -1.58
CA ASP A 37 19.31 10.90 -0.16
C ASP A 37 18.49 12.04 0.49
N TYR A 38 17.81 12.87 -0.32
CA TYR A 38 16.92 13.97 0.08
C TYR A 38 15.45 13.74 -0.34
N GLY A 39 15.09 12.51 -0.73
CA GLY A 39 13.82 12.15 -1.34
C GLY A 39 13.91 11.94 -2.85
N ILE A 40 12.76 11.85 -3.52
CA ILE A 40 12.66 11.46 -4.93
C ILE A 40 13.26 12.50 -5.91
N PRO A 41 14.22 12.12 -6.79
CA PRO A 41 14.90 13.05 -7.69
C PRO A 41 13.98 13.81 -8.65
N ILE A 42 14.28 15.09 -8.88
CA ILE A 42 13.54 15.97 -9.80
C ILE A 42 13.61 15.49 -11.25
N THR A 43 14.71 14.82 -11.62
CA THR A 43 14.91 14.22 -12.95
C THR A 43 13.98 13.02 -13.15
N TYR A 44 13.86 12.16 -12.14
CA TYR A 44 12.93 11.04 -12.12
C TYR A 44 11.48 11.52 -12.11
N MET A 45 11.13 12.51 -11.29
CA MET A 45 9.78 13.07 -11.27
C MET A 45 9.38 13.72 -12.59
N LYS A 46 10.30 14.35 -13.33
CA LYS A 46 10.03 14.89 -14.67
C LYS A 46 9.75 13.78 -15.69
N ASP A 47 10.48 12.67 -15.63
CA ASP A 47 10.24 11.47 -16.46
C ASP A 47 8.92 10.75 -16.12
N ILE A 48 8.52 10.73 -14.84
CA ILE A 48 7.20 10.26 -14.41
C ILE A 48 6.08 11.19 -14.92
N VAL A 49 6.21 12.51 -14.76
CA VAL A 49 5.20 13.47 -15.22
C VAL A 49 5.05 13.48 -16.74
N GLN A 50 6.16 13.34 -17.49
CA GLN A 50 6.14 13.16 -18.94
C GLN A 50 5.32 11.92 -19.32
N TYR A 51 5.63 10.75 -18.73
CA TYR A 51 4.89 9.52 -19.00
C TYR A 51 3.41 9.63 -18.61
N TRP A 52 3.10 10.26 -17.47
CA TRP A 52 1.72 10.44 -16.98
C TRP A 52 0.87 11.35 -17.90
N LEU A 53 1.49 12.35 -18.53
CA LEU A 53 0.83 13.26 -19.47
C LEU A 53 0.50 12.58 -20.81
N TYR A 54 1.45 11.82 -21.36
CA TYR A 54 1.45 11.44 -22.78
C TYR A 54 1.30 9.94 -23.05
N ASP A 55 1.77 9.06 -22.15
CA ASP A 55 1.83 7.61 -22.39
C ASP A 55 0.84 6.80 -21.52
N PHE A 56 0.53 7.28 -20.31
CA PHE A 56 -0.35 6.59 -19.35
C PHE A 56 -1.84 6.63 -19.76
N ASP A 57 -2.42 5.45 -19.97
CA ASP A 57 -3.87 5.28 -20.22
C ASP A 57 -4.61 4.94 -18.92
N TRP A 58 -5.24 5.93 -18.27
CA TRP A 58 -6.14 5.66 -17.14
C TRP A 58 -7.28 4.71 -17.52
N ARG A 59 -7.81 4.78 -18.75
CA ARG A 59 -8.90 3.90 -19.17
C ARG A 59 -8.45 2.43 -19.25
N LYS A 60 -7.15 2.14 -19.46
CA LYS A 60 -6.56 0.79 -19.35
C LYS A 60 -6.54 0.31 -17.90
N VAL A 61 -6.16 1.18 -16.97
CA VAL A 61 -6.21 0.90 -15.52
C VAL A 61 -7.64 0.68 -15.05
N GLU A 62 -8.56 1.56 -15.42
CA GLU A 62 -9.98 1.49 -15.10
C GLU A 62 -10.65 0.23 -15.67
N ARG A 63 -10.33 -0.18 -16.90
CA ARG A 63 -10.75 -1.46 -17.47
C ARG A 63 -10.21 -2.65 -16.66
N ARG A 64 -8.96 -2.61 -16.17
CA ARG A 64 -8.34 -3.65 -15.33
C ARG A 64 -8.90 -3.70 -13.91
N ILE A 65 -9.32 -2.57 -13.34
CA ILE A 65 -10.03 -2.56 -12.04
C ILE A 65 -11.44 -3.12 -12.22
N ASN A 66 -12.17 -2.67 -13.25
CA ASN A 66 -13.54 -3.09 -13.54
C ASN A 66 -13.68 -4.50 -14.14
N SER A 67 -12.57 -5.20 -14.46
CA SER A 67 -12.62 -6.63 -14.77
C SER A 67 -12.78 -7.51 -13.53
N PHE A 68 -12.61 -6.95 -12.33
CA PHE A 68 -12.94 -7.60 -11.07
C PHE A 68 -14.36 -7.25 -10.60
N SER A 69 -14.93 -8.15 -9.80
CA SER A 69 -16.24 -8.02 -9.16
C SER A 69 -16.18 -7.02 -8.01
N ASN A 70 -16.34 -5.74 -8.34
CA ASN A 70 -16.28 -4.61 -7.41
C ASN A 70 -17.65 -4.36 -6.75
N TYR A 71 -17.63 -4.05 -5.45
CA TYR A 71 -18.83 -3.76 -4.66
C TYR A 71 -18.61 -2.58 -3.71
N LYS A 72 -19.71 -1.96 -3.30
CA LYS A 72 -19.79 -1.08 -2.13
C LYS A 72 -20.84 -1.60 -1.15
N ALA A 73 -20.60 -1.40 0.13
CA ALA A 73 -21.59 -1.63 1.17
C ALA A 73 -21.39 -0.64 2.33
N THR A 74 -22.48 -0.11 2.86
CA THR A 74 -22.44 0.83 3.98
C THR A 74 -22.34 0.04 5.30
N ILE A 75 -21.29 0.30 6.09
CA ILE A 75 -21.07 -0.24 7.45
C ILE A 75 -20.92 0.95 8.40
N ASP A 76 -21.65 0.99 9.51
CA ASP A 76 -21.59 2.06 10.52
C ASP A 76 -21.66 3.49 9.94
N GLY A 77 -22.51 3.66 8.92
CA GLY A 77 -22.71 4.93 8.19
C GLY A 77 -21.59 5.30 7.20
N ARG A 78 -20.65 4.39 6.92
CA ARG A 78 -19.51 4.59 6.01
C ARG A 78 -19.57 3.63 4.83
N ASP A 79 -19.41 4.12 3.61
CA ASP A 79 -19.32 3.28 2.42
C ASP A 79 -17.95 2.61 2.30
N ILE A 80 -17.94 1.28 2.39
CA ILE A 80 -16.75 0.45 2.21
C ILE A 80 -16.78 -0.13 0.79
N HIS A 81 -15.75 0.20 0.00
CA HIS A 81 -15.48 -0.45 -1.30
C HIS A 81 -14.62 -1.71 -1.08
N PHE A 82 -14.90 -2.75 -1.86
CA PHE A 82 -14.11 -3.99 -1.87
C PHE A 82 -14.25 -4.73 -3.21
N VAL A 83 -13.29 -5.60 -3.49
CA VAL A 83 -13.37 -6.61 -4.55
C VAL A 83 -13.79 -7.94 -3.90
N TYR A 84 -14.74 -8.65 -4.50
CA TYR A 84 -15.18 -9.97 -4.06
C TYR A 84 -15.15 -10.95 -5.23
N GLU A 85 -14.00 -11.61 -5.41
CA GLU A 85 -13.87 -12.74 -6.33
C GLU A 85 -14.14 -14.07 -5.63
N LYS A 86 -15.03 -14.88 -6.19
CA LYS A 86 -15.26 -16.24 -5.71
C LYS A 86 -14.10 -17.14 -6.14
N GLY A 87 -13.32 -17.61 -5.18
CA GLY A 87 -12.27 -18.59 -5.42
C GLY A 87 -12.82 -19.86 -6.06
N LYS A 88 -12.13 -20.38 -7.08
CA LYS A 88 -12.44 -21.67 -7.70
C LYS A 88 -11.76 -22.80 -6.92
N GLY A 89 -12.34 -23.12 -5.76
CA GLY A 89 -12.00 -24.28 -4.93
C GLY A 89 -13.25 -25.12 -4.62
N MET A 90 -13.05 -26.25 -3.94
CA MET A 90 -14.13 -26.96 -3.25
C MET A 90 -14.52 -26.20 -1.97
N GLU A 91 -15.61 -26.59 -1.31
CA GLU A 91 -16.34 -25.74 -0.35
C GLU A 91 -15.60 -25.38 0.97
N MET A 92 -16.20 -24.42 1.67
CA MET A 92 -15.64 -23.51 2.69
C MET A 92 -15.77 -24.02 4.14
N SER A 93 -15.15 -23.32 5.11
CA SER A 93 -15.15 -23.73 6.53
C SER A 93 -14.94 -22.55 7.50
N GLU A 94 -15.60 -22.61 8.66
CA GLU A 94 -16.15 -21.45 9.39
C GLU A 94 -15.14 -20.43 9.99
N ALA A 95 -13.84 -20.70 9.94
CA ALA A 95 -12.78 -19.86 10.53
C ALA A 95 -12.49 -18.54 9.77
N GLU A 96 -13.21 -18.26 8.68
CA GLU A 96 -13.00 -17.19 7.69
C GLU A 96 -13.17 -15.74 8.17
N ARG A 97 -13.23 -15.47 9.48
CA ARG A 97 -13.89 -14.26 10.04
C ARG A 97 -13.09 -13.36 11.00
N ALA A 98 -11.78 -13.55 11.23
CA ALA A 98 -10.98 -12.68 12.11
C ALA A 98 -9.56 -12.38 11.58
N PHE A 99 -9.12 -11.11 11.65
CA PHE A 99 -7.91 -10.56 11.00
C PHE A 99 -7.49 -9.19 11.62
N LEU A 100 -6.27 -8.67 11.33
CA LEU A 100 -5.69 -7.33 11.70
C LEU A 100 -5.15 -7.19 13.16
N THR A 101 -4.05 -6.48 13.56
CA THR A 101 -2.76 -5.90 13.00
C THR A 101 -1.81 -5.63 14.24
N CYS A 102 -0.58 -5.05 14.31
CA CYS A 102 0.54 -4.48 13.48
C CYS A 102 1.85 -4.61 14.38
N GLY A 103 3.01 -3.91 14.32
CA GLY A 103 3.63 -2.92 13.40
C GLY A 103 4.14 -1.59 14.02
N ASP A 104 5.18 -1.54 14.90
CA ASP A 104 5.52 -0.32 15.70
C ASP A 104 6.98 0.26 15.61
N GLN A 105 8.05 -0.55 15.67
CA GLN A 105 9.43 -0.02 15.85
C GLN A 105 9.96 0.87 14.69
N TRP A 106 9.46 0.65 13.48
CA TRP A 106 9.83 1.32 12.23
C TRP A 106 9.66 2.85 12.23
N TYR A 107 8.82 3.37 13.13
CA TYR A 107 8.38 4.78 13.19
C TYR A 107 9.50 5.83 13.43
N ARG A 108 10.74 5.41 13.74
CA ARG A 108 11.83 6.33 14.13
C ARG A 108 12.70 6.85 12.98
N GLU A 109 12.84 6.06 11.93
CA GLU A 109 13.81 6.32 10.84
C GLU A 109 13.04 6.72 9.57
N GLU A 110 12.22 5.82 9.03
CA GLU A 110 11.32 6.10 7.89
C GLU A 110 10.06 6.91 8.28
N GLY A 111 9.73 6.94 9.57
CA GLY A 111 8.45 7.44 10.08
C GLY A 111 8.24 8.96 10.01
N GLY A 112 9.10 9.74 9.36
CA GLY A 112 8.95 11.20 9.24
C GLY A 112 7.59 11.62 8.66
N TYR A 113 7.17 10.96 7.57
CA TYR A 113 5.83 11.16 7.01
C TYR A 113 4.75 10.66 8.01
N ALA A 114 4.89 9.46 8.57
CA ALA A 114 3.96 8.89 9.56
C ALA A 114 3.83 9.75 10.83
N HIS A 115 4.82 10.58 11.16
CA HIS A 115 4.78 11.58 12.22
C HIS A 115 3.95 12.81 11.83
N LEU A 116 4.19 13.37 10.66
CA LEU A 116 3.39 14.48 10.12
C LEU A 116 1.91 14.07 9.98
N LEU A 117 1.65 12.89 9.43
CA LEU A 117 0.31 12.32 9.27
C LEU A 117 -0.28 11.88 10.62
N GLY A 118 0.54 11.36 11.52
CA GLY A 118 0.15 10.92 12.87
C GLY A 118 -0.10 12.06 13.87
N THR A 119 0.05 13.33 13.47
CA THR A 119 -0.13 14.50 14.35
C THR A 119 -0.91 15.65 13.71
N LYS A 120 -0.73 15.91 12.41
CA LYS A 120 -1.32 17.01 11.63
C LYS A 120 -1.65 16.59 10.17
N PRO A 121 -2.40 15.48 9.94
CA PRO A 121 -2.65 14.97 8.58
C PRO A 121 -3.36 15.99 7.69
N GLN A 122 -4.27 16.77 8.28
CA GLN A 122 -5.01 17.85 7.61
C GLN A 122 -4.09 18.98 7.09
N THR A 123 -2.91 19.20 7.66
CA THR A 123 -1.96 20.23 7.21
C THR A 123 -1.22 19.78 5.95
N ALA A 124 -0.72 18.53 5.94
CA ALA A 124 -0.10 17.94 4.75
C ALA A 124 -1.10 17.79 3.58
N ALA A 125 -2.37 17.52 3.90
CA ALA A 125 -3.43 17.29 2.94
C ALA A 125 -3.55 18.39 1.87
N TYR A 126 -3.46 19.68 2.23
CA TYR A 126 -3.66 20.77 1.26
C TYR A 126 -2.67 20.70 0.08
N GLY A 127 -1.38 20.42 0.35
CA GLY A 127 -0.38 20.27 -0.71
C GLY A 127 -0.52 18.96 -1.49
N LEU A 128 -0.75 17.85 -0.78
CA LEU A 128 -0.88 16.51 -1.37
C LEU A 128 -2.18 16.30 -2.16
N HIS A 129 -3.19 17.14 -1.94
CA HIS A 129 -4.50 17.05 -2.60
C HIS A 129 -4.61 18.00 -3.80
N ASP A 130 -3.93 19.16 -3.78
CA ASP A 130 -3.94 20.12 -4.90
C ASP A 130 -2.86 19.82 -5.96
N SER A 131 -1.70 19.29 -5.54
CA SER A 131 -0.58 18.99 -6.43
C SER A 131 -0.49 17.50 -6.79
N PRO A 132 -0.79 17.08 -8.03
CA PRO A 132 -0.63 15.69 -8.44
C PRO A 132 0.84 15.25 -8.44
N VAL A 133 1.78 16.18 -8.67
CA VAL A 133 3.23 15.89 -8.59
C VAL A 133 3.69 15.78 -7.14
N GLY A 134 3.16 16.59 -6.23
CA GLY A 134 3.39 16.45 -4.78
C GLY A 134 2.86 15.11 -4.25
N LEU A 135 1.66 14.70 -4.68
CA LEU A 135 1.08 13.40 -4.36
C LEU A 135 1.92 12.24 -4.90
N ALA A 136 2.30 12.30 -6.18
CA ALA A 136 3.13 11.28 -6.82
C ALA A 136 4.49 11.16 -6.14
N ALA A 137 5.15 12.27 -5.84
CA ALA A 137 6.43 12.27 -5.14
C ALA A 137 6.33 11.61 -3.75
N PHE A 138 5.32 12.00 -2.96
CA PHE A 138 5.08 11.49 -1.60
C PHE A 138 4.78 9.98 -1.56
N ILE A 139 4.12 9.44 -2.59
CA ILE A 139 3.83 8.02 -2.71
C ILE A 139 5.04 7.25 -3.26
N LEU A 140 5.60 7.69 -4.39
CA LEU A 140 6.62 6.93 -5.14
C LEU A 140 7.98 6.88 -4.45
N GLU A 141 8.28 7.85 -3.58
CA GLU A 141 9.44 7.79 -2.66
C GLU A 141 9.39 6.53 -1.78
N LYS A 142 8.20 6.14 -1.29
CA LYS A 142 8.02 4.91 -0.49
C LYS A 142 8.04 3.63 -1.31
N TRP A 143 7.57 3.68 -2.56
CA TRP A 143 7.77 2.60 -3.54
C TRP A 143 9.24 2.39 -3.91
N TYR A 144 10.09 3.43 -3.83
CA TYR A 144 11.53 3.29 -4.04
C TYR A 144 12.20 2.61 -2.84
N TYR A 145 12.02 3.16 -1.64
CA TYR A 145 12.76 2.71 -0.46
C TYR A 145 12.31 1.34 0.08
N TRP A 146 11.04 0.99 -0.06
CA TRP A 146 10.50 -0.23 0.56
C TRP A 146 10.49 -1.46 -0.39
N THR A 147 11.02 -1.35 -1.61
CA THR A 147 11.20 -2.47 -2.54
C THR A 147 12.69 -2.80 -2.68
N VAL A 148 13.01 -4.11 -2.68
CA VAL A 148 14.40 -4.58 -2.80
C VAL A 148 14.60 -5.34 -4.10
N THR A 149 15.42 -4.76 -4.97
CA THR A 149 15.95 -5.41 -6.17
C THR A 149 17.34 -5.99 -5.89
N GLU A 150 17.80 -6.90 -6.75
CA GLU A 150 19.18 -7.40 -6.66
C GLU A 150 20.15 -6.60 -7.54
N LYS A 151 19.62 -5.78 -8.47
CA LYS A 151 20.38 -4.92 -9.40
C LYS A 151 19.52 -3.73 -9.86
N GLY A 152 20.10 -2.52 -9.81
CA GLY A 152 19.53 -1.30 -10.42
C GLY A 152 18.50 -0.55 -9.56
N GLU A 153 18.02 0.60 -10.07
CA GLU A 153 17.02 1.47 -9.43
C GLU A 153 15.74 0.69 -9.06
N PRO A 154 15.34 0.61 -7.77
CA PRO A 154 14.15 -0.11 -7.30
C PRO A 154 12.88 0.07 -8.12
N LEU A 155 12.53 1.30 -8.51
CA LEU A 155 11.28 1.57 -9.23
C LEU A 155 11.24 0.97 -10.66
N ASN A 156 12.38 0.61 -11.26
CA ASN A 156 12.42 -0.11 -12.53
C ASN A 156 11.98 -1.58 -12.41
N HIS A 157 11.74 -2.08 -11.20
CA HIS A 157 11.10 -3.38 -10.97
C HIS A 157 9.60 -3.38 -11.31
N PHE A 158 8.96 -2.21 -11.24
CA PHE A 158 7.55 -2.02 -11.54
C PHE A 158 7.35 -1.35 -12.90
N SER A 159 6.18 -1.54 -13.51
CA SER A 159 5.81 -0.72 -14.66
C SER A 159 5.37 0.68 -14.20
N LYS A 160 5.67 1.71 -15.00
CA LYS A 160 5.13 3.07 -14.74
C LYS A 160 3.60 3.08 -14.73
N ASP A 161 2.94 2.17 -15.46
CA ASP A 161 1.49 1.94 -15.40
C ASP A 161 1.02 1.50 -14.00
N ASP A 162 1.67 0.53 -13.36
CA ASP A 162 1.28 0.03 -12.03
C ASP A 162 1.53 1.10 -10.95
N LEU A 163 2.66 1.81 -11.03
CA LEU A 163 3.01 2.93 -10.15
C LEU A 163 1.98 4.07 -10.26
N LEU A 164 1.69 4.54 -11.48
CA LEU A 164 0.74 5.62 -11.72
C LEU A 164 -0.72 5.17 -11.52
N ALA A 165 -1.06 3.89 -11.66
CA ALA A 165 -2.35 3.37 -11.25
C ALA A 165 -2.58 3.58 -9.75
N ASN A 166 -1.58 3.28 -8.91
CA ASN A 166 -1.68 3.51 -7.46
C ASN A 166 -1.86 4.99 -7.11
N VAL A 167 -1.02 5.87 -7.68
CA VAL A 167 -1.11 7.32 -7.47
C VAL A 167 -2.43 7.89 -7.99
N SER A 168 -2.89 7.46 -9.17
CA SER A 168 -4.14 7.94 -9.78
C SER A 168 -5.38 7.54 -8.97
N ILE A 169 -5.37 6.38 -8.29
CA ILE A 169 -6.44 6.02 -7.36
C ILE A 169 -6.52 7.02 -6.21
N TYR A 170 -5.39 7.38 -5.58
CA TYR A 170 -5.38 8.41 -4.52
C TYR A 170 -5.81 9.79 -5.02
N TRP A 171 -5.41 10.15 -6.25
CA TRP A 171 -5.78 11.42 -6.89
C TRP A 171 -7.29 11.51 -7.15
N PHE A 172 -7.84 10.63 -7.99
CA PHE A 172 -9.23 10.70 -8.43
C PHE A 172 -10.23 10.43 -7.29
N THR A 173 -9.88 9.61 -6.30
CA THR A 173 -10.75 9.42 -5.12
C THR A 173 -10.57 10.51 -4.06
N GLN A 174 -9.59 11.41 -4.22
CA GLN A 174 -9.26 12.51 -3.28
C GLN A 174 -8.96 12.01 -1.85
N THR A 175 -8.54 10.74 -1.71
CA THR A 175 -8.49 10.03 -0.43
C THR A 175 -7.22 10.23 0.39
N ILE A 176 -6.18 10.91 -0.13
CA ILE A 176 -4.88 10.98 0.56
C ILE A 176 -5.01 11.46 2.02
N ASN A 177 -5.81 12.49 2.30
CA ASN A 177 -6.09 12.95 3.66
C ASN A 177 -6.85 11.91 4.52
N ALA A 178 -7.82 11.20 3.93
CA ALA A 178 -8.61 10.19 4.62
C ALA A 178 -7.77 8.97 4.99
N ALA A 179 -6.88 8.52 4.09
CA ALA A 179 -5.88 7.49 4.37
C ALA A 179 -4.89 7.98 5.44
N ASN A 180 -4.38 9.21 5.31
CA ASN A 180 -3.42 9.79 6.24
C ASN A 180 -3.94 9.89 7.69
N ARG A 181 -5.25 10.05 7.90
CA ARG A 181 -5.85 10.05 9.24
C ARG A 181 -5.73 8.72 9.98
N TYR A 182 -5.57 7.58 9.30
CA TYR A 182 -5.30 6.30 9.97
C TYR A 182 -3.96 6.31 10.73
N TYR A 183 -2.97 7.10 10.33
CA TYR A 183 -1.74 7.29 11.12
C TYR A 183 -1.99 8.09 12.40
N TYR A 184 -2.97 8.99 12.41
CA TYR A 184 -3.38 9.70 13.61
C TYR A 184 -4.11 8.76 14.56
N GLU A 185 -5.16 8.08 14.11
CA GLU A 185 -5.92 7.14 14.94
C GLU A 185 -5.02 5.99 15.46
N GLY A 186 -4.18 5.42 14.58
CA GLY A 186 -3.24 4.35 14.93
C GLY A 186 -2.16 4.76 15.93
N ARG A 187 -1.82 6.04 16.04
CA ARG A 187 -0.90 6.56 17.08
C ARG A 187 -1.59 6.77 18.44
N HIS A 188 -2.92 6.80 18.47
CA HIS A 188 -3.71 6.95 19.70
C HIS A 188 -4.41 5.64 20.11
N ILE A 189 -4.25 4.55 19.35
CA ILE A 189 -4.71 3.21 19.75
C ILE A 189 -3.81 2.63 20.83
N LYS A 190 -4.39 1.84 21.73
CA LYS A 190 -3.62 1.09 22.74
C LYS A 190 -2.97 -0.13 22.08
N TRP A 191 -1.64 -0.20 22.12
CA TRP A 191 -0.87 -1.38 21.74
C TRP A 191 -1.11 -2.58 22.68
N PRO A 192 -1.00 -3.83 22.20
CA PRO A 192 -1.10 -5.02 23.04
C PRO A 192 -0.10 -5.01 24.19
N GLY A 193 -0.61 -5.11 25.42
CA GLY A 193 0.19 -5.16 26.64
C GLY A 193 0.94 -6.49 26.81
N GLU A 194 1.79 -6.55 27.83
CA GLU A 194 2.69 -7.70 28.06
C GLU A 194 1.96 -9.05 28.21
N GLY A 195 0.75 -9.04 28.76
CA GLY A 195 -0.12 -10.21 28.93
C GLY A 195 -1.25 -10.35 27.90
N GLU A 196 -1.32 -9.51 26.87
CA GLU A 196 -2.34 -9.62 25.82
C GLU A 196 -1.80 -10.45 24.65
N THR A 197 -2.54 -11.48 24.23
CA THR A 197 -2.15 -12.44 23.20
C THR A 197 -3.31 -12.77 22.26
N CYS A 198 -3.00 -13.23 21.06
CA CYS A 198 -3.98 -13.66 20.06
C CYS A 198 -3.83 -15.17 19.78
N PRO A 199 -4.75 -16.03 20.27
CA PRO A 199 -4.63 -17.49 20.19
C PRO A 199 -5.07 -18.11 18.85
N VAL A 200 -5.51 -17.28 17.90
CA VAL A 200 -5.84 -17.70 16.52
C VAL A 200 -4.63 -18.38 15.87
N PRO A 201 -4.79 -19.34 14.94
CA PRO A 201 -3.66 -19.85 14.15
C PRO A 201 -2.98 -18.73 13.35
N HIS A 202 -1.65 -18.57 13.51
CA HIS A 202 -0.86 -17.53 12.82
C HIS A 202 0.14 -18.12 11.84
N GLY A 203 0.34 -17.41 10.73
CA GLY A 203 1.39 -17.65 9.75
C GLY A 203 2.24 -16.40 9.59
N VAL A 204 3.55 -16.54 9.72
CA VAL A 204 4.55 -15.48 9.60
C VAL A 204 5.43 -15.77 8.38
N SER A 205 5.49 -14.82 7.46
CA SER A 205 6.30 -14.91 6.25
C SER A 205 7.18 -13.67 6.12
N LEU A 206 8.47 -13.82 6.40
CA LEU A 206 9.44 -12.73 6.45
C LEU A 206 10.02 -12.43 5.06
N THR A 207 10.05 -11.16 4.68
CA THR A 207 10.56 -10.67 3.39
C THR A 207 12.03 -10.23 3.49
N LYS A 208 12.61 -9.73 2.39
CA LYS A 208 14.02 -9.35 2.29
C LYS A 208 14.32 -7.97 2.89
N THR A 209 13.34 -7.07 3.00
CA THR A 209 13.50 -5.72 3.61
C THR A 209 13.54 -5.71 5.14
N GLN A 210 13.13 -6.79 5.79
CA GLN A 210 12.83 -6.75 7.22
C GLN A 210 14.00 -6.86 8.22
N PRO A 211 15.33 -6.85 7.93
CA PRO A 211 16.37 -6.96 8.96
C PRO A 211 16.25 -6.02 10.17
N HIS A 212 15.73 -4.81 9.97
CA HIS A 212 15.49 -3.82 11.04
C HIS A 212 14.02 -3.73 11.49
N GLU A 213 13.11 -4.41 10.78
CA GLU A 213 11.67 -4.47 11.04
C GLU A 213 11.23 -5.78 11.72
N ARG A 214 12.09 -6.80 11.73
CA ARG A 214 11.87 -8.10 12.38
C ARG A 214 11.78 -7.91 13.90
N PRO A 215 10.59 -8.00 14.53
CA PRO A 215 10.52 -8.26 15.97
C PRO A 215 11.27 -9.55 16.30
N PRO A 216 11.89 -9.67 17.49
CA PRO A 216 12.45 -10.95 17.96
C PRO A 216 11.42 -12.06 17.86
N ARG A 217 11.81 -13.26 17.43
CA ARG A 217 10.88 -14.36 17.22
C ARG A 217 10.10 -14.70 18.50
N GLU A 218 10.79 -14.59 19.63
CA GLU A 218 10.28 -14.78 20.99
C GLU A 218 9.20 -13.73 21.35
N TYR A 219 9.32 -12.50 20.83
CA TYR A 219 8.29 -11.46 21.00
C TYR A 219 7.03 -11.79 20.19
N VAL A 220 7.20 -12.34 18.98
CA VAL A 220 6.08 -12.79 18.14
C VAL A 220 5.41 -14.02 18.74
N GLU A 221 6.18 -15.03 19.17
CA GLU A 221 5.66 -16.24 19.81
C GLU A 221 4.97 -15.95 21.16
N ARG A 222 5.41 -14.93 21.91
CA ARG A 222 4.69 -14.45 23.11
C ARG A 222 3.31 -13.86 22.76
N LEU A 223 3.22 -13.00 21.76
CA LEU A 223 1.95 -12.37 21.35
C LEU A 223 1.03 -13.36 20.62
N PHE A 224 1.61 -14.29 19.87
CA PHE A 224 0.93 -15.23 18.99
C PHE A 224 1.35 -16.66 19.35
N PRO A 225 0.81 -17.24 20.44
CA PRO A 225 1.24 -18.56 20.95
C PRO A 225 0.87 -19.76 20.06
N ASN A 226 0.27 -19.53 18.88
CA ASN A 226 -0.26 -20.53 17.98
C ASN A 226 0.23 -20.32 16.53
N ILE A 227 1.55 -20.23 16.34
CA ILE A 227 2.17 -20.09 15.01
C ILE A 227 2.29 -21.46 14.34
N LEU A 228 1.51 -21.69 13.28
CA LEU A 228 1.58 -22.92 12.45
C LEU A 228 2.60 -22.79 11.30
N GLN A 229 3.04 -21.57 11.01
CA GLN A 229 4.02 -21.31 9.95
C GLN A 229 4.95 -20.16 10.31
N TRP A 230 6.25 -20.41 10.26
CA TRP A 230 7.28 -19.40 10.15
C TRP A 230 8.08 -19.70 8.88
N GLN A 231 8.18 -18.74 7.97
CA GLN A 231 8.87 -18.88 6.69
C GLN A 231 9.71 -17.64 6.42
N GLU A 232 10.96 -17.82 6.00
CA GLU A 232 11.73 -16.73 5.41
C GLU A 232 11.66 -16.86 3.89
N LEU A 233 10.99 -15.90 3.24
CA LEU A 233 10.84 -15.86 1.79
C LEU A 233 12.15 -15.45 1.09
N ASN A 234 12.97 -14.64 1.77
CA ASN A 234 14.25 -14.12 1.29
C ASN A 234 14.19 -13.38 -0.08
N ALA A 235 12.99 -13.00 -0.49
CA ALA A 235 12.69 -12.33 -1.76
C ALA A 235 11.55 -11.31 -1.55
N GLY A 236 11.57 -10.23 -2.35
CA GLY A 236 10.66 -9.10 -2.23
C GLY A 236 10.88 -8.23 -0.99
N GLY A 237 10.42 -6.98 -1.04
CA GLY A 237 10.42 -6.03 0.07
C GLY A 237 9.06 -5.95 0.77
N HIS A 238 8.54 -4.74 0.91
CA HIS A 238 7.25 -4.45 1.55
C HIS A 238 6.07 -4.76 0.62
N PHE A 239 6.20 -4.50 -0.68
CA PHE A 239 5.14 -4.73 -1.67
C PHE A 239 5.17 -6.16 -2.22
N VAL A 240 5.53 -7.14 -1.37
CA VAL A 240 5.84 -8.54 -1.74
C VAL A 240 4.73 -9.27 -2.50
N ALA A 241 3.46 -8.89 -2.33
CA ALA A 241 2.34 -9.44 -3.10
C ALA A 241 2.35 -9.04 -4.59
N LEU A 242 3.02 -7.93 -4.95
CA LEU A 242 3.23 -7.46 -6.32
C LEU A 242 4.65 -7.80 -6.82
N GLU A 243 5.66 -7.72 -5.96
CA GLU A 243 7.04 -8.08 -6.27
C GLU A 243 7.22 -9.60 -6.48
N GLN A 244 6.55 -10.43 -5.66
CA GLN A 244 6.70 -11.89 -5.61
C GLN A 244 5.34 -12.64 -5.48
N PRO A 245 4.35 -12.38 -6.37
CA PRO A 245 2.98 -12.89 -6.25
C PRO A 245 2.89 -14.42 -6.13
N GLY A 246 3.78 -15.15 -6.81
CA GLY A 246 3.83 -16.61 -6.74
C GLY A 246 4.19 -17.13 -5.35
N LEU A 247 5.26 -16.58 -4.74
CA LEU A 247 5.74 -16.98 -3.41
C LEU A 247 4.72 -16.63 -2.32
N VAL A 248 4.06 -15.47 -2.43
CA VAL A 248 2.99 -15.08 -1.49
C VAL A 248 1.80 -16.03 -1.60
N ALA A 249 1.33 -16.32 -2.83
CA ALA A 249 0.22 -17.25 -3.04
C ALA A 249 0.55 -18.68 -2.59
N GLU A 250 1.79 -19.15 -2.76
CA GLU A 250 2.24 -20.45 -2.26
C GLU A 250 2.35 -20.48 -0.73
N SER A 251 2.94 -19.44 -0.12
CA SER A 251 3.05 -19.32 1.34
C SER A 251 1.69 -19.35 2.02
N ILE A 252 0.71 -18.62 1.48
CA ILE A 252 -0.69 -18.61 1.95
C ILE A 252 -1.34 -19.99 1.80
N ARG A 253 -1.19 -20.66 0.65
CA ARG A 253 -1.71 -22.03 0.45
C ARG A 253 -1.07 -23.02 1.42
N SER A 254 0.24 -22.94 1.63
CA SER A 254 0.99 -23.80 2.56
C SER A 254 0.53 -23.62 4.01
N PHE A 255 0.19 -22.38 4.41
CA PHE A 255 -0.39 -22.08 5.71
C PHE A 255 -1.80 -22.67 5.87
N PHE A 256 -2.73 -22.42 4.94
CA PHE A 256 -4.08 -22.98 5.02
C PHE A 256 -4.10 -24.52 4.93
N ASN A 257 -3.17 -25.13 4.18
CA ASN A 257 -2.93 -26.57 4.16
C ASN A 257 -2.47 -27.17 5.50
N LYS A 258 -2.21 -26.36 6.54
CA LYS A 258 -1.95 -26.79 7.92
C LYS A 258 -3.13 -26.52 8.87
N ILE A 259 -4.05 -25.64 8.48
CA ILE A 259 -5.30 -25.39 9.22
C ILE A 259 -6.34 -26.46 8.88
N PHE A 260 -6.44 -26.85 7.61
CA PHE A 260 -7.43 -27.80 7.11
C PHE A 260 -6.87 -29.23 6.96
N ARG A 261 -6.20 -29.74 8.01
CA ARG A 261 -5.58 -31.08 8.07
C ARG A 261 -6.07 -31.88 9.27
#